data_AF-A0AAP6X6N3-F1
#
_entry.id   AF-A0AAP6X6N3-F1
#
_cell.length_a   1.000
_cell.length_b   1.000
_cell.length_c   1.000
_cell.angle_alpha   90.00
_cell.angle_beta   90.00
_cell.angle_gamma   90.00
#
_symmetry.space_group_name_H-M   'P 1'
#
loop_
_entity.id
_entity.type
_entity.pdbx_description
1 polymer ?
#
loop_
_entity_poly.entity_id
_entity_poly.type
_entity_poly.pdbx_seq_one_letter_code
_entity_poly.pdbx_strand_id
1 'polypeptide(L)'
;MDNTVDKEFRNLFENISIYYDQERSFRINKIDECIDNIIKVQDKTSYTKFDLYNLKYLIEDIKYSTNLILSDTSKRLCKQILKVTDNILDCTDTKLFISHFNDLKKLLNDYKSVINKDILYRTELTKTKKINELESILFNILEADDLESYSDMLIQLYTRTINNRQSENLIERYKEYFYSLKNFIKNYQGINCLLPFKENPLLSLLNLAYVIKNGIYKTDTLLASDLILLRAFYSTIQDTTKLNIINDKTNINLITSLASIKEEQPSENLEKIIDFIDLQIFSISRYFDDFDLDDIFFYKTIKKTPKPESFEQLVLNLKNIPNIIFDEESLYKMINQESELYKKLFVNDNHNNPIEKIIEESPANLLTRIFNKYFQALLEIATSINLALFDKDFELIYPFVEFEKHLKIIAMEIANKSNFNRQKIEKSIKEVHKTYHLLKSNYSLLEAREQKIIKEKNGIEKLSLFIDKKNFLTYKQIKTSIPNNKGVNIDKHLVKINKNISNSNYATATEKAKELTIFLLNQAYYKCPSLIGVYDLPPFSNNYFLALKEITDSPIIDKLKNKQEAYWSV
;
A
#
# COMPACT_ATOMS: atom_id res chain seq x y z
N MET A 1 -1.16 16.48 -50.27
CA MET A 1 -1.32 15.63 -49.08
C MET A 1 0.03 14.95 -48.88
N ASP A 2 0.89 15.23 -47.90
CA ASP A 2 0.85 16.12 -46.73
C ASP A 2 2.31 16.45 -46.34
N ASN A 3 2.71 17.72 -46.41
CA ASN A 3 4.01 18.18 -45.88
C ASN A 3 3.99 18.36 -44.34
N THR A 4 2.81 18.30 -43.72
CA THR A 4 2.61 18.39 -42.27
C THR A 4 2.86 17.05 -41.58
N VAL A 5 2.40 15.94 -42.17
CA VAL A 5 2.66 14.58 -41.67
C VAL A 5 4.16 14.32 -41.57
N ASP A 6 4.94 14.75 -42.57
CA ASP A 6 6.39 14.53 -42.64
C ASP A 6 7.16 15.24 -41.51
N LYS A 7 6.68 16.40 -41.02
CA LYS A 7 7.35 17.16 -39.94
C LYS A 7 7.08 16.57 -38.56
N GLU A 8 5.84 16.18 -38.28
CA GLU A 8 5.48 15.53 -37.00
C GLU A 8 6.09 14.13 -36.90
N PHE A 9 6.13 13.39 -38.02
CA PHE A 9 6.88 12.14 -38.12
C PHE A 9 8.37 12.34 -37.90
N ARG A 10 8.97 13.38 -38.47
CA ARG A 10 10.39 13.68 -38.25
C ARG A 10 10.70 13.92 -36.78
N ASN A 11 9.86 14.66 -36.06
CA ASN A 11 10.01 14.84 -34.61
C ASN A 11 9.87 13.53 -33.84
N LEU A 12 8.93 12.65 -34.21
CA LEU A 12 8.81 11.32 -33.60
C LEU A 12 10.06 10.48 -33.89
N PHE A 13 10.56 10.46 -35.12
CA PHE A 13 11.77 9.72 -35.52
C PHE A 13 13.04 10.26 -34.86
N GLU A 14 13.16 11.57 -34.71
CA GLU A 14 14.27 12.21 -34.00
C GLU A 14 14.25 11.81 -32.51
N ASN A 15 13.06 11.73 -31.91
CA ASN A 15 12.89 11.41 -30.49
C ASN A 15 12.74 9.91 -30.17
N ILE A 16 12.37 9.04 -31.13
CA ILE A 16 12.14 7.60 -30.87
C ILE A 16 13.41 6.91 -30.40
N SER A 17 14.58 7.42 -30.84
CA SER A 17 15.89 6.98 -30.37
C SER A 17 16.06 7.09 -28.84
N ILE A 18 15.44 8.10 -28.21
CA ILE A 18 15.44 8.28 -26.75
C ILE A 18 14.66 7.15 -26.09
N TYR A 19 13.53 6.73 -26.66
CA TYR A 19 12.73 5.62 -26.14
C TYR A 19 13.46 4.29 -26.28
N TYR A 20 14.14 4.05 -27.40
CA TYR A 20 15.03 2.88 -27.54
C TYR A 20 16.14 2.87 -26.50
N ASP A 21 16.78 4.02 -26.23
CA ASP A 21 17.83 4.13 -25.22
C ASP A 21 17.30 3.90 -23.78
N GLN A 22 16.10 4.39 -23.49
CA GLN A 22 15.41 4.14 -22.20
C GLN A 22 15.06 2.66 -22.04
N GLU A 23 14.49 2.04 -23.06
CA GLU A 23 14.13 0.63 -23.08
C GLU A 23 15.38 -0.27 -22.96
N ARG A 24 16.45 0.08 -23.68
CA ARG A 24 17.77 -0.56 -23.56
C ARG A 24 18.28 -0.50 -22.13
N SER A 25 18.29 0.69 -21.53
CA SER A 25 18.79 0.90 -20.18
C SER A 25 17.96 0.13 -19.16
N PHE A 26 16.63 0.14 -19.30
CA PHE A 26 15.72 -0.63 -18.45
C PHE A 26 16.00 -2.13 -18.53
N ARG A 27 16.11 -2.71 -19.74
CA ARG A 27 16.38 -4.13 -19.95
C ARG A 27 17.75 -4.54 -19.41
N ILE A 28 18.79 -3.74 -19.65
CA ILE A 28 20.15 -3.99 -19.13
C ILE A 28 20.15 -3.97 -17.60
N ASN A 29 19.56 -2.93 -17.00
CA ASN A 29 19.50 -2.81 -15.54
C ASN A 29 18.75 -3.99 -14.90
N LYS A 30 17.68 -4.48 -15.53
CA LYS A 30 16.95 -5.67 -15.06
C LYS A 30 17.81 -6.93 -15.07
N ILE A 31 18.61 -7.12 -16.11
CA ILE A 31 19.55 -8.25 -16.18
C ILE A 31 20.66 -8.09 -15.14
N ASP A 32 21.16 -6.87 -14.92
CA ASP A 32 22.16 -6.60 -13.88
C ASP A 32 21.60 -6.86 -12.47
N GLU A 33 20.35 -6.45 -12.18
CA GLU A 33 19.64 -6.80 -10.94
C GLU A 33 19.57 -8.33 -10.74
N CYS A 34 19.25 -9.08 -11.80
CA CYS A 34 19.24 -10.55 -11.76
C CYS A 34 20.63 -11.12 -11.45
N ILE A 35 21.68 -10.58 -12.07
CA ILE A 35 23.07 -11.01 -11.83
C ILE A 35 23.49 -10.74 -10.39
N ASP A 36 23.18 -9.56 -9.85
CA ASP A 36 23.49 -9.21 -8.46
C ASP A 36 22.77 -10.15 -7.48
N ASN A 37 21.52 -10.49 -7.77
CA ASN A 37 20.75 -11.44 -6.96
C ASN A 37 21.30 -12.87 -7.06
N ILE A 38 21.81 -13.29 -8.24
CA ILE A 38 22.53 -14.57 -8.37
C ILE A 38 23.76 -14.57 -7.45
N ILE A 39 24.58 -13.50 -7.47
CA ILE A 39 25.79 -13.40 -6.64
C ILE A 39 25.43 -13.55 -5.15
N LYS A 40 24.40 -12.83 -4.69
CA LYS A 40 23.91 -12.93 -3.31
C LYS A 40 23.50 -14.35 -2.91
N VAL A 41 22.95 -15.14 -3.85
CA VAL A 41 22.59 -16.55 -3.61
C VAL A 41 23.84 -17.44 -3.60
N GLN A 42 24.82 -17.18 -4.46
CA GLN A 42 26.06 -17.95 -4.52
C GLN A 42 26.95 -17.78 -3.29
N ASP A 43 26.96 -16.58 -2.69
CA ASP A 43 27.82 -16.26 -1.55
C ASP A 43 27.35 -16.90 -0.24
N LYS A 44 26.18 -17.55 -0.22
CA LYS A 44 25.64 -18.20 0.97
C LYS A 44 26.36 -19.52 1.28
N THR A 45 26.75 -19.69 2.54
CA THR A 45 27.37 -20.94 3.04
C THR A 45 26.37 -22.04 3.34
N SER A 46 25.09 -21.69 3.51
CA SER A 46 24.00 -22.62 3.79
C SER A 46 22.69 -22.09 3.23
N TYR A 47 21.86 -22.97 2.69
CA TYR A 47 20.57 -22.63 2.09
C TYR A 47 19.42 -23.09 3.00
N THR A 48 18.47 -22.19 3.21
CA THR A 48 17.24 -22.41 3.96
C THR A 48 16.05 -22.59 3.01
N LYS A 49 14.91 -23.00 3.56
CA LYS A 49 13.63 -23.05 2.84
C LYS A 49 13.24 -21.69 2.22
N PHE A 50 13.55 -20.58 2.87
CA PHE A 50 13.32 -19.22 2.33
C PHE A 50 14.19 -18.92 1.11
N ASP A 51 15.41 -19.45 1.07
CA ASP A 51 16.30 -19.28 -0.06
C ASP A 51 15.76 -19.98 -1.30
N LEU A 52 15.06 -21.11 -1.13
CA LEU A 52 14.34 -21.79 -2.22
C LEU A 52 13.24 -20.90 -2.81
N TYR A 53 12.47 -20.24 -1.95
CA TYR A 53 11.38 -19.35 -2.38
C TYR A 53 11.93 -18.15 -3.14
N ASN A 54 12.95 -17.49 -2.58
CA ASN A 54 13.64 -16.38 -3.25
C ASN A 54 14.27 -16.82 -4.58
N LEU A 55 14.84 -18.03 -4.64
CA LEU A 55 15.40 -18.55 -5.88
C LEU A 55 14.32 -18.75 -6.94
N LYS A 56 13.17 -19.31 -6.58
CA LYS A 56 12.07 -19.49 -7.55
C LYS A 56 11.67 -18.16 -8.18
N TYR A 57 11.60 -17.10 -7.39
CA TYR A 57 11.35 -15.74 -7.91
C TYR A 57 12.44 -15.23 -8.83
N LEU A 58 13.70 -15.35 -8.40
CA LEU A 58 14.84 -14.96 -9.22
C LEU A 58 14.81 -15.69 -10.58
N ILE A 59 14.45 -16.98 -10.61
CA ILE A 59 14.33 -17.74 -11.85
C ILE A 59 13.20 -17.21 -12.74
N GLU A 60 12.01 -16.93 -12.21
CA GLU A 60 10.92 -16.37 -13.01
C GLU A 60 11.23 -14.94 -13.50
N ASP A 61 11.95 -14.13 -12.70
CA ASP A 61 12.41 -12.79 -13.08
C ASP A 61 13.49 -12.84 -14.17
N ILE A 62 14.38 -13.84 -14.10
CA ILE A 62 15.37 -14.12 -15.16
C ILE A 62 14.67 -14.53 -16.46
N LYS A 63 13.69 -15.44 -16.39
CA LYS A 63 12.90 -15.83 -17.57
C LYS A 63 12.28 -14.58 -18.20
N TYR A 64 11.54 -13.80 -17.42
CA TYR A 64 10.89 -12.58 -17.89
C TYR A 64 11.91 -11.56 -18.45
N SER A 65 13.05 -11.38 -17.79
CA SER A 65 14.09 -10.44 -18.22
C SER A 65 14.84 -10.89 -19.48
N THR A 66 14.71 -12.16 -19.88
CA THR A 66 15.39 -12.76 -21.04
C THR A 66 14.41 -13.21 -22.12
N ASN A 67 13.20 -12.67 -22.09
CA ASN A 67 12.10 -13.01 -23.00
C ASN A 67 12.22 -12.33 -24.38
N LEU A 68 13.09 -11.33 -24.54
CA LEU A 68 13.24 -10.54 -25.75
C LEU A 68 14.14 -11.26 -26.78
N ILE A 69 13.60 -11.51 -27.97
CA ILE A 69 14.23 -12.26 -29.05
C ILE A 69 14.27 -11.39 -30.31
N LEU A 70 15.36 -10.65 -30.50
CA LEU A 70 15.57 -9.76 -31.65
C LEU A 70 16.45 -10.36 -32.75
N SER A 71 17.08 -11.51 -32.48
CA SER A 71 18.08 -12.16 -33.33
C SER A 71 18.16 -13.66 -33.07
N ASP A 72 18.76 -14.42 -34.00
CA ASP A 72 19.03 -15.86 -33.76
C ASP A 72 19.96 -16.09 -32.57
N THR A 73 20.86 -15.14 -32.30
CA THR A 73 21.78 -15.21 -31.16
C THR A 73 21.04 -15.04 -29.84
N SER A 74 20.18 -14.02 -29.73
CA SER A 74 19.34 -13.82 -28.54
C SER A 74 18.38 -15.00 -28.33
N LYS A 75 17.81 -15.55 -29.40
CA LYS A 75 16.99 -16.78 -29.37
C LYS A 75 17.75 -17.98 -28.80
N ARG A 76 18.98 -18.21 -29.27
CA ARG A 76 19.83 -19.31 -28.78
C ARG A 76 20.17 -19.13 -27.30
N LEU A 77 20.55 -17.92 -26.89
CA LEU A 77 20.88 -17.62 -25.50
C LEU A 77 19.68 -17.77 -24.59
N CYS A 78 18.51 -17.25 -24.96
CA CYS A 78 17.25 -17.44 -24.23
C CYS A 78 16.99 -18.94 -23.98
N LYS A 79 17.06 -19.78 -25.03
CA LYS A 79 16.91 -21.24 -24.87
C LYS A 79 17.93 -21.88 -23.93
N GLN A 80 19.18 -21.43 -23.97
CA GLN A 80 20.23 -21.92 -23.08
C GLN A 80 19.99 -21.48 -21.63
N ILE A 81 19.57 -20.24 -21.42
CA ILE A 81 19.19 -19.69 -20.11
C ILE A 81 18.05 -20.50 -19.51
N LEU A 82 16.96 -20.72 -20.27
CA LEU A 82 15.83 -21.54 -19.84
C LEU A 82 16.28 -22.94 -19.42
N LYS A 83 17.11 -23.60 -20.24
CA LYS A 83 17.66 -24.92 -19.91
C LYS A 83 18.48 -24.92 -18.63
N VAL A 84 19.32 -23.91 -18.41
CA VAL A 84 20.13 -23.81 -17.18
C VAL A 84 19.23 -23.53 -15.98
N THR A 85 18.20 -22.70 -16.12
CA THR A 85 17.23 -22.48 -15.02
C THR A 85 16.48 -23.76 -14.66
N ASP A 86 16.10 -24.58 -15.63
CA ASP A 86 15.49 -25.89 -15.37
C ASP A 86 16.47 -26.83 -14.67
N ASN A 87 17.74 -26.84 -15.07
CA ASN A 87 18.78 -27.63 -14.39
C ASN A 87 18.99 -27.19 -12.93
N ILE A 88 18.90 -25.88 -12.64
CA ILE A 88 18.98 -25.37 -11.25
C ILE A 88 17.81 -25.90 -10.43
N LEU A 89 16.60 -25.90 -11.00
CA LEU A 89 15.38 -26.43 -10.36
C LEU A 89 15.40 -27.97 -10.23
N ASP A 90 16.15 -28.68 -11.06
CA ASP A 90 16.27 -30.14 -11.00
C ASP A 90 17.46 -30.60 -10.16
N CYS A 91 18.29 -29.68 -9.66
CA CYS A 91 19.54 -30.02 -8.99
C CYS A 91 19.32 -30.50 -7.55
N THR A 92 19.94 -31.62 -7.20
CA THR A 92 19.95 -32.19 -5.84
C THR A 92 21.33 -32.13 -5.16
N ASP A 93 22.38 -31.74 -5.89
CA ASP A 93 23.77 -31.66 -5.41
C ASP A 93 24.22 -30.19 -5.32
N THR A 94 24.71 -29.78 -4.16
CA THR A 94 25.10 -28.38 -3.89
C THR A 94 26.28 -27.88 -4.74
N LYS A 95 27.22 -28.74 -5.15
CA LYS A 95 28.35 -28.35 -6.01
C LYS A 95 27.90 -28.15 -7.45
N LEU A 96 27.04 -29.03 -7.96
CA LEU A 96 26.43 -28.87 -9.29
C LEU A 96 25.52 -27.64 -9.32
N PHE A 97 24.79 -27.37 -8.24
CA PHE A 97 23.94 -26.19 -8.07
C PHE A 97 24.74 -24.89 -8.24
N ILE A 98 25.88 -24.73 -7.55
CA ILE A 98 26.75 -23.55 -7.70
C ILE A 98 27.31 -23.43 -9.12
N SER A 99 27.70 -24.55 -9.74
CA SER A 99 28.18 -24.56 -11.13
C SER A 99 27.11 -24.02 -12.10
N HIS A 100 25.86 -24.43 -11.94
CA HIS A 100 24.77 -23.95 -12.79
C HIS A 100 24.52 -22.44 -12.65
N PHE A 101 24.72 -21.84 -11.47
CA PHE A 101 24.67 -20.38 -11.35
C PHE A 101 25.83 -19.66 -12.04
N ASN A 102 27.02 -20.24 -12.03
CA ASN A 102 28.15 -19.67 -12.78
C ASN A 102 27.85 -19.67 -14.29
N ASP A 103 27.30 -20.78 -14.80
CA ASP A 103 26.85 -20.89 -16.19
C ASP A 103 25.74 -19.88 -16.49
N LEU A 104 24.75 -19.76 -15.60
CA LEU A 104 23.65 -18.82 -15.75
C LEU A 104 24.13 -17.37 -15.78
N LYS A 105 25.01 -16.98 -14.83
CA LYS A 105 25.61 -15.65 -14.79
C LYS A 105 26.38 -15.33 -16.06
N LYS A 106 27.13 -16.30 -16.60
CA LYS A 106 27.84 -16.12 -17.88
C LYS A 106 26.85 -15.91 -19.03
N LEU A 107 25.85 -16.78 -19.14
CA LEU A 107 24.81 -16.67 -20.18
C LEU A 107 24.03 -15.35 -20.10
N LEU A 108 23.75 -14.84 -18.90
CA LEU A 108 23.09 -13.55 -18.71
C LEU A 108 23.98 -12.38 -19.16
N ASN A 109 25.28 -12.42 -18.89
CA ASN A 109 26.21 -11.40 -19.39
C ASN A 109 26.36 -11.44 -20.92
N ASP A 110 26.38 -12.64 -21.49
CA ASP A 110 26.39 -12.85 -22.95
C ASP A 110 25.09 -12.32 -23.57
N TYR A 111 23.94 -12.64 -22.99
CA TYR A 111 22.62 -12.16 -23.42
C TYR A 111 22.51 -10.64 -23.31
N LYS A 112 22.95 -10.05 -22.19
CA LYS A 112 23.03 -8.59 -21.98
C LYS A 112 23.82 -7.92 -23.10
N SER A 113 24.98 -8.47 -23.43
CA SER A 113 25.84 -7.95 -24.50
C SER A 113 25.20 -8.06 -25.89
N VAL A 114 24.48 -9.16 -26.15
CA VAL A 114 23.76 -9.37 -27.41
C VAL A 114 22.55 -8.45 -27.53
N ILE A 115 21.71 -8.33 -26.50
CA ILE A 115 20.55 -7.44 -26.52
C ILE A 115 20.98 -5.98 -26.65
N ASN A 116 22.06 -5.56 -25.98
CA ASN A 116 22.60 -4.22 -26.16
C ASN A 116 22.96 -3.95 -27.64
N LYS A 117 23.61 -4.90 -28.31
CA LYS A 117 23.94 -4.80 -29.74
C LYS A 117 22.69 -4.82 -30.62
N ASP A 118 21.74 -5.71 -30.33
CA ASP A 118 20.51 -5.85 -31.11
C ASP A 118 19.66 -4.57 -31.04
N ILE A 119 19.52 -3.95 -29.86
CA ILE A 119 18.78 -2.69 -29.70
C ILE A 119 19.52 -1.51 -30.34
N LEU A 120 20.86 -1.44 -30.23
CA LEU A 120 21.65 -0.42 -30.94
C LEU A 120 21.48 -0.54 -32.46
N TYR A 121 21.49 -1.76 -32.99
CA TYR A 121 21.23 -2.01 -34.40
C TYR A 121 19.81 -1.56 -34.81
N ARG A 122 18.79 -1.83 -33.99
CA ARG A 122 17.42 -1.33 -34.20
C ARG A 122 17.36 0.20 -34.21
N THR A 123 18.10 0.85 -33.31
CA THR A 123 18.21 2.31 -33.23
C THR A 123 18.84 2.90 -34.50
N GLU A 124 19.88 2.27 -35.04
CA GLU A 124 20.49 2.72 -36.29
C GLU A 124 19.62 2.46 -37.52
N LEU A 125 18.90 1.34 -37.55
CA LEU A 125 17.91 1.07 -38.60
C LEU A 125 16.84 2.17 -38.67
N THR A 126 16.30 2.59 -37.53
CA THR A 126 15.26 3.63 -37.48
C THR A 126 15.77 5.01 -37.88
N LYS A 127 17.06 5.32 -37.69
CA LYS A 127 17.68 6.57 -38.18
C LYS A 127 17.91 6.57 -39.69
N THR A 128 18.20 5.41 -40.27
CA THR A 128 18.75 5.32 -41.64
C THR A 128 17.72 4.93 -42.70
N LYS A 129 16.67 4.19 -42.32
CA LYS A 129 15.66 3.68 -43.26
C LYS A 129 14.42 4.57 -43.33
N LYS A 130 13.73 4.51 -44.48
CA LYS A 130 12.42 5.13 -44.67
C LYS A 130 11.32 4.33 -43.97
N ILE A 131 10.24 5.00 -43.58
CA ILE A 131 9.14 4.40 -42.81
C ILE A 131 8.53 3.15 -43.48
N ASN A 132 8.35 3.14 -44.81
CA ASN A 132 7.79 1.98 -45.52
C ASN A 132 8.71 0.73 -45.46
N GLU A 133 10.03 0.93 -45.39
CA GLU A 133 10.98 -0.18 -45.26
C GLU A 133 11.01 -0.71 -43.82
N LEU A 134 10.85 0.19 -42.85
CA LEU A 134 10.76 -0.18 -41.43
C LEU A 134 9.45 -0.92 -41.13
N GLU A 135 8.33 -0.45 -41.69
CA GLU A 135 7.03 -1.09 -41.57
C GLU A 135 7.07 -2.55 -42.02
N SER A 136 7.58 -2.81 -43.24
CA SER A 136 7.66 -4.17 -43.76
C SER A 136 8.50 -5.09 -42.88
N ILE A 137 9.60 -4.59 -42.30
CA ILE A 137 10.46 -5.37 -41.41
C ILE A 137 9.75 -5.68 -40.08
N LEU A 138 9.18 -4.67 -39.44
CA LEU A 138 8.60 -4.81 -38.11
C LEU A 138 7.26 -5.55 -38.13
N PHE A 139 6.44 -5.34 -39.15
CA PHE A 139 5.14 -5.98 -39.27
C PHE A 139 5.27 -7.47 -39.59
N ASN A 140 6.21 -7.89 -40.44
CA ASN A 140 6.46 -9.31 -40.71
C ASN A 140 6.89 -10.09 -39.45
N ILE A 141 7.63 -9.44 -38.54
CA ILE A 141 8.00 -10.04 -37.26
C ILE A 141 6.76 -10.21 -36.37
N LEU A 142 5.86 -9.24 -36.43
CA LEU A 142 4.59 -9.25 -35.71
C LEU A 142 3.64 -10.35 -36.21
N GLU A 143 3.81 -10.94 -37.39
CA GLU A 143 2.95 -12.05 -37.87
C GLU A 143 3.41 -13.44 -37.44
N ALA A 144 4.61 -13.59 -36.87
CA ALA A 144 5.05 -14.87 -36.33
C ALA A 144 4.21 -15.27 -35.09
N ASP A 145 3.75 -16.52 -35.03
CA ASP A 145 3.00 -17.04 -33.88
C ASP A 145 3.90 -17.15 -32.65
N ASP A 146 3.52 -16.44 -31.58
CA ASP A 146 4.04 -16.66 -30.24
C ASP A 146 3.18 -17.73 -29.56
N LEU A 147 3.74 -18.93 -29.41
CA LEU A 147 3.08 -20.01 -28.67
C LEU A 147 3.16 -19.73 -27.16
N GLU A 148 2.01 -19.44 -26.54
CA GLU A 148 1.88 -19.40 -25.08
C GLU A 148 2.22 -20.78 -24.49
N SER A 149 3.22 -20.85 -23.61
CA SER A 149 3.69 -22.11 -23.00
C SER A 149 3.93 -21.92 -21.50
N TYR A 150 2.88 -22.09 -20.70
CA TYR A 150 3.05 -22.44 -19.28
C TYR A 150 2.78 -23.92 -19.08
N SER A 151 3.80 -24.62 -18.58
CA SER A 151 3.71 -26.03 -18.22
C SER A 151 3.23 -26.27 -16.79
N ASP A 152 3.19 -25.23 -15.94
CA ASP A 152 2.82 -25.34 -14.53
C ASP A 152 1.33 -25.70 -14.37
N MET A 153 1.06 -26.81 -13.66
CA MET A 153 -0.28 -27.35 -13.47
C MET A 153 -1.23 -26.37 -12.78
N LEU A 154 -0.77 -25.65 -11.74
CA LEU A 154 -1.63 -24.77 -10.96
C LEU A 154 -2.00 -23.53 -11.77
N ILE A 155 -1.05 -22.96 -12.52
CA ILE A 155 -1.32 -21.84 -13.42
C ILE A 155 -2.30 -22.25 -14.51
N GLN A 156 -2.10 -23.41 -15.15
CA GLN A 156 -3.05 -23.92 -16.14
C GLN A 156 -4.45 -24.11 -15.55
N LEU A 157 -4.55 -24.63 -14.33
CA LEU A 157 -5.82 -24.83 -13.64
C LEU A 157 -6.49 -23.49 -13.30
N TYR A 158 -5.72 -22.51 -12.84
CA TYR A 158 -6.19 -21.16 -12.52
C TYR A 158 -6.69 -20.43 -13.78
N THR A 159 -5.89 -20.41 -14.86
CA THR A 159 -6.29 -19.82 -16.16
C THR A 159 -7.53 -20.51 -16.74
N ARG A 160 -7.65 -21.84 -16.61
CA ARG A 160 -8.88 -22.57 -17.02
C ARG A 160 -10.08 -22.19 -16.17
N THR A 161 -9.88 -21.93 -14.88
CA THR A 161 -10.96 -21.45 -13.99
C THR A 161 -11.48 -20.10 -14.45
N ILE A 162 -10.57 -19.20 -14.87
CA ILE A 162 -10.92 -17.89 -15.41
C ILE A 162 -11.62 -17.99 -16.76
N ASN A 163 -11.18 -18.88 -17.64
CA ASN A 163 -11.71 -18.99 -19.00
C ASN A 163 -12.97 -19.87 -19.12
N ASN A 164 -13.16 -20.84 -18.21
CA ASN A 164 -14.25 -21.82 -18.25
C ASN A 164 -14.90 -22.01 -16.87
N ARG A 165 -15.51 -20.92 -16.38
CA ARG A 165 -16.02 -20.74 -15.01
C ARG A 165 -17.19 -21.65 -14.64
N GLN A 166 -17.86 -22.24 -15.62
CA GLN A 166 -19.03 -23.10 -15.40
C GLN A 166 -18.66 -24.58 -15.23
N SER A 167 -17.40 -24.95 -15.42
CA SER A 167 -16.99 -26.36 -15.40
C SER A 167 -17.00 -26.95 -13.98
N GLU A 168 -17.89 -27.92 -13.75
CA GLU A 168 -18.02 -28.65 -12.47
C GLU A 168 -16.78 -29.51 -12.14
N ASN A 169 -16.00 -29.89 -13.15
CA ASN A 169 -14.83 -30.77 -13.00
C ASN A 169 -13.57 -30.07 -12.48
N LEU A 170 -13.60 -28.74 -12.27
CA LEU A 170 -12.42 -28.00 -11.80
C LEU A 170 -12.11 -28.28 -10.31
N ILE A 171 -13.14 -28.50 -9.49
CA ILE A 171 -12.98 -28.76 -8.05
C ILE A 171 -12.16 -30.05 -7.82
N GLU A 172 -12.41 -31.12 -8.58
CA GLU A 172 -11.65 -32.37 -8.45
C GLU A 172 -10.15 -32.17 -8.76
N ARG A 173 -9.81 -31.33 -9.75
CA ARG A 173 -8.42 -31.00 -10.05
C ARG A 173 -7.76 -30.15 -8.95
N TYR A 174 -8.51 -29.24 -8.33
CA TYR A 174 -8.00 -28.51 -7.16
C TYR A 174 -7.81 -29.44 -5.94
N LYS A 175 -8.70 -30.44 -5.74
CA LYS A 175 -8.52 -31.45 -4.69
C LYS A 175 -7.21 -32.21 -4.84
N GLU A 176 -6.86 -32.65 -6.05
CA GLU A 176 -5.59 -33.32 -6.33
C GLU A 176 -4.38 -32.46 -5.94
N TYR A 177 -4.39 -31.19 -6.35
CA TYR A 177 -3.34 -30.24 -6.00
C TYR A 177 -3.21 -30.02 -4.48
N PHE A 178 -4.32 -29.72 -3.80
CA PHE A 178 -4.31 -29.47 -2.35
C PHE A 178 -3.99 -30.72 -1.53
N TYR A 179 -4.34 -31.92 -2.02
CA TYR A 179 -3.91 -33.17 -1.40
C TYR A 179 -2.39 -33.34 -1.45
N SER A 180 -1.78 -33.09 -2.62
CA SER A 180 -0.32 -33.10 -2.77
C SER A 180 0.34 -32.07 -1.85
N LEU A 181 -0.18 -30.84 -1.83
CA LEU A 181 0.32 -29.76 -0.97
C LEU A 181 0.24 -30.11 0.52
N LYS A 182 -0.90 -30.63 0.99
CA LYS A 182 -1.08 -31.06 2.39
C LYS A 182 -0.12 -32.18 2.78
N ASN A 183 0.05 -33.18 1.91
CA ASN A 183 1.00 -34.26 2.14
C ASN A 183 2.43 -33.75 2.20
N PHE A 184 2.80 -32.84 1.29
CA PHE A 184 4.10 -32.22 1.30
C PHE A 184 4.35 -31.45 2.61
N ILE A 185 3.41 -30.59 3.03
CA ILE A 185 3.52 -29.85 4.29
C ILE A 185 3.68 -30.83 5.46
N LYS A 186 2.80 -31.83 5.58
CA LYS A 186 2.84 -32.80 6.68
C LYS A 186 4.17 -33.54 6.77
N ASN A 187 4.77 -33.88 5.63
CA ASN A 187 5.99 -34.70 5.58
C ASN A 187 7.27 -33.87 5.69
N TYR A 188 7.26 -32.60 5.29
CA TYR A 188 8.47 -31.78 5.15
C TYR A 188 8.49 -30.48 5.98
N GLN A 189 7.43 -30.16 6.75
CA GLN A 189 7.34 -28.91 7.54
C GLN A 189 8.49 -28.72 8.55
N GLY A 190 8.98 -29.80 9.17
CA GLY A 190 10.03 -29.74 10.20
C GLY A 190 11.46 -29.77 9.66
N ILE A 191 11.65 -29.85 8.34
CA ILE A 191 12.98 -29.98 7.74
C ILE A 191 13.51 -28.60 7.37
N ASN A 192 14.52 -28.13 8.10
CA ASN A 192 15.23 -26.87 7.83
C ASN A 192 16.26 -26.99 6.69
N CYS A 193 16.38 -28.17 6.07
CA CYS A 193 17.31 -28.44 4.99
C CYS A 193 16.74 -28.10 3.61
N LEU A 194 17.61 -27.99 2.60
CA LEU A 194 17.23 -27.87 1.19
C LEU A 194 16.31 -29.03 0.78
N LEU A 195 15.10 -28.71 0.32
CA LEU A 195 14.16 -29.69 -0.24
C LEU A 195 14.32 -29.76 -1.77
N PRO A 196 14.05 -30.92 -2.42
CA PRO A 196 14.08 -31.02 -3.87
C PRO A 196 13.13 -29.99 -4.50
N PHE A 197 13.67 -29.15 -5.39
CA PHE A 197 12.94 -28.02 -5.99
C PHE A 197 11.73 -28.48 -6.83
N LYS A 198 11.90 -29.45 -7.73
CA LYS A 198 10.84 -29.86 -8.68
C LYS A 198 9.60 -30.50 -8.04
N GLU A 199 9.78 -31.23 -6.94
CA GLU A 199 8.69 -31.96 -6.27
C GLU A 199 7.92 -31.10 -5.27
N ASN A 200 8.30 -29.83 -5.10
CA ASN A 200 7.72 -28.95 -4.11
C ASN A 200 6.46 -28.24 -4.66
N PRO A 201 5.23 -28.66 -4.26
CA PRO A 201 3.99 -28.06 -4.73
C PRO A 201 3.84 -26.58 -4.35
N LEU A 202 4.65 -26.08 -3.40
CA LEU A 202 4.69 -24.65 -3.06
C LEU A 202 5.26 -23.80 -4.19
N LEU A 203 6.18 -24.33 -5.00
CA LEU A 203 6.74 -23.54 -6.08
C LEU A 203 5.67 -23.18 -7.13
N SER A 204 4.67 -24.02 -7.32
CA SER A 204 3.52 -23.70 -8.19
C SER A 204 2.64 -22.59 -7.61
N LEU A 205 2.51 -22.47 -6.27
CA LEU A 205 1.84 -21.32 -5.64
C LEU A 205 2.61 -20.03 -5.86
N LEU A 206 3.92 -20.07 -5.62
CA LEU A 206 4.80 -18.91 -5.82
C LEU A 206 4.82 -18.48 -7.29
N ASN A 207 4.77 -19.45 -8.21
CA ASN A 207 4.68 -19.21 -9.64
C ASN A 207 3.32 -18.58 -10.02
N LEU A 208 2.22 -19.11 -9.49
CA LEU A 208 0.89 -18.51 -9.68
C LEU A 208 0.87 -17.05 -9.20
N ALA A 209 1.43 -16.77 -8.03
CA ALA A 209 1.54 -15.40 -7.52
C ALA A 209 2.32 -14.47 -8.45
N TYR A 210 3.46 -14.95 -8.96
CA TYR A 210 4.28 -14.19 -9.90
C TYR A 210 3.49 -13.87 -11.19
N VAL A 211 2.76 -14.85 -11.72
CA VAL A 211 1.98 -14.72 -12.96
C VAL A 211 0.75 -13.84 -12.78
N ILE A 212 0.05 -13.91 -11.65
CA ILE A 212 -1.07 -12.99 -11.36
C ILE A 212 -0.58 -11.54 -11.35
N LYS A 213 0.62 -11.30 -10.79
CA LYS A 213 1.19 -9.95 -10.72
C LYS A 213 1.77 -9.44 -12.05
N ASN A 214 2.57 -10.26 -12.73
CA ASN A 214 3.39 -9.84 -13.88
C ASN A 214 2.84 -10.30 -15.23
N GLY A 215 1.77 -11.11 -15.23
CA GLY A 215 1.22 -11.74 -16.42
C GLY A 215 1.94 -13.03 -16.81
N ILE A 216 1.40 -13.67 -17.84
CA ILE A 216 1.96 -14.88 -18.46
C ILE A 216 3.23 -14.48 -19.22
N TYR A 217 4.37 -15.13 -18.93
CA TYR A 217 5.56 -15.14 -19.77
C TYR A 217 5.22 -15.38 -21.24
N LYS A 218 5.60 -14.41 -22.07
CA LYS A 218 5.53 -14.44 -23.53
C LYS A 218 6.89 -14.05 -24.08
N THR A 219 7.28 -14.68 -25.17
CA THR A 219 8.45 -14.25 -25.94
C THR A 219 8.11 -12.95 -26.65
N ASP A 220 8.96 -11.95 -26.48
CA ASP A 220 8.80 -10.67 -27.17
C ASP A 220 9.74 -10.65 -28.37
N THR A 221 9.21 -10.39 -29.57
CA THR A 221 10.02 -10.25 -30.80
C THR A 221 10.19 -8.80 -31.23
N LEU A 222 9.50 -7.88 -30.54
CA LEU A 222 9.47 -6.44 -30.82
C LEU A 222 9.69 -5.64 -29.54
N LEU A 223 10.28 -4.45 -29.70
CA LEU A 223 10.42 -3.47 -28.65
C LEU A 223 9.14 -2.65 -28.50
N ALA A 224 8.89 -2.10 -27.31
CA ALA A 224 7.77 -1.17 -27.10
C ALA A 224 7.90 0.05 -28.03
N SER A 225 9.13 0.48 -28.26
CA SER A 225 9.47 1.53 -29.20
C SER A 225 9.11 1.19 -30.67
N ASP A 226 9.28 -0.08 -31.09
CA ASP A 226 8.85 -0.55 -32.42
C ASP A 226 7.32 -0.45 -32.56
N LEU A 227 6.60 -0.85 -31.52
CA LEU A 227 5.13 -0.83 -31.49
C LEU A 227 4.56 0.60 -31.52
N ILE A 228 5.19 1.54 -30.80
CA ILE A 228 4.83 2.96 -30.84
C ILE A 228 5.01 3.51 -32.26
N LEU A 229 6.12 3.18 -32.92
CA LEU A 229 6.40 3.60 -34.29
C LEU A 229 5.32 3.09 -35.26
N LEU A 230 4.99 1.80 -35.19
CA LEU A 230 3.96 1.18 -36.03
C LEU A 230 2.57 1.79 -35.77
N ARG A 231 2.20 1.99 -34.49
CA ARG A 231 0.91 2.63 -34.14
C ARG A 231 0.81 4.05 -34.68
N ALA A 232 1.86 4.85 -34.53
CA ALA A 232 1.88 6.21 -35.06
C ALA A 232 1.71 6.19 -36.59
N PHE A 233 2.40 5.29 -37.28
CA PHE A 233 2.32 5.16 -38.73
C PHE A 233 0.92 4.78 -39.19
N TYR A 234 0.37 3.69 -38.66
CA TYR A 234 -0.97 3.25 -39.04
C TYR A 234 -2.07 4.22 -38.62
N SER A 235 -1.88 4.98 -37.54
CA SER A 235 -2.80 6.05 -37.16
C SER A 235 -2.81 7.19 -38.19
N THR A 236 -1.66 7.55 -38.76
CA THR A 236 -1.61 8.63 -39.76
C THR A 236 -2.19 8.23 -41.11
N ILE A 237 -1.98 6.98 -41.53
CA ILE A 237 -2.59 6.46 -42.76
C ILE A 237 -4.02 5.92 -42.54
N GLN A 238 -4.54 6.02 -41.30
CA GLN A 238 -5.87 5.58 -40.90
C GLN A 238 -6.15 4.08 -41.19
N ASP A 239 -5.13 3.24 -41.11
CA ASP A 239 -5.26 1.78 -41.28
C ASP A 239 -5.73 1.13 -39.97
N THR A 240 -7.04 1.08 -39.79
CA THR A 240 -7.69 0.51 -38.60
C THR A 240 -7.45 -0.99 -38.44
N THR A 241 -7.27 -1.71 -39.55
CA THR A 241 -7.08 -3.17 -39.54
C THR A 241 -5.74 -3.52 -38.92
N LYS A 242 -4.67 -2.89 -39.39
CA LYS A 242 -3.32 -3.11 -38.84
C LYS A 242 -3.17 -2.57 -37.42
N LEU A 243 -3.85 -1.48 -37.08
CA LEU A 243 -3.93 -1.00 -35.70
C LEU A 243 -4.56 -2.03 -34.76
N ASN A 244 -5.66 -2.68 -35.16
CA ASN A 244 -6.30 -3.71 -34.35
C ASN A 244 -5.38 -4.92 -34.16
N ILE A 245 -4.68 -5.37 -35.21
CA ILE A 245 -3.70 -6.48 -35.11
C ILE A 245 -2.61 -6.15 -34.08
N ILE A 246 -2.08 -4.93 -34.09
CA ILE A 246 -1.10 -4.49 -33.08
C ILE A 246 -1.73 -4.49 -31.69
N ASN A 247 -2.91 -3.89 -31.54
CA ASN A 247 -3.58 -3.78 -30.25
C ASN A 247 -3.86 -5.15 -29.63
N ASP A 248 -4.36 -6.10 -30.41
CA ASP A 248 -4.66 -7.46 -29.96
C ASP A 248 -3.40 -8.19 -29.49
N LYS A 249 -2.26 -8.05 -30.20
CA LYS A 249 -0.98 -8.65 -29.77
C LYS A 249 -0.36 -7.98 -28.55
N THR A 250 -0.57 -6.68 -28.39
CA THR A 250 -0.06 -5.92 -27.23
C THR A 250 -0.95 -6.00 -25.99
N ASN A 251 -2.12 -6.64 -26.10
CA ASN A 251 -3.01 -6.78 -24.97
C ASN A 251 -2.38 -7.77 -23.98
N ILE A 252 -1.91 -7.24 -22.85
CA ILE A 252 -1.34 -8.07 -21.79
C ILE A 252 -2.50 -8.92 -21.27
N ASN A 253 -2.43 -10.23 -21.47
CA ASN A 253 -3.30 -11.20 -20.81
C ASN A 253 -2.95 -11.22 -19.32
N LEU A 254 -3.25 -10.12 -18.61
CA LEU A 254 -3.20 -10.08 -17.16
C LEU A 254 -4.20 -11.12 -16.68
N ILE A 255 -3.71 -12.07 -15.90
CA ILE A 255 -4.58 -13.02 -15.23
C ILE A 255 -5.33 -12.24 -14.15
N THR A 256 -6.60 -11.92 -14.40
CA THR A 256 -7.47 -11.29 -13.40
C THR A 256 -7.65 -12.20 -12.19
N SER A 257 -7.75 -11.61 -10.99
CA SER A 257 -7.97 -12.40 -9.78
C SER A 257 -9.35 -13.07 -9.79
N LEU A 258 -9.48 -14.24 -9.16
CA LEU A 258 -10.79 -14.89 -9.00
C LEU A 258 -11.78 -13.99 -8.25
N ALA A 259 -11.28 -13.14 -7.35
CA ALA A 259 -12.07 -12.18 -6.60
C ALA A 259 -12.66 -11.08 -7.51
N SER A 260 -11.86 -10.50 -8.40
CA SER A 260 -12.33 -9.51 -9.39
C SER A 260 -13.37 -10.11 -10.33
N ILE A 261 -13.14 -11.36 -10.77
CA ILE A 261 -14.07 -12.06 -11.65
C ILE A 261 -15.40 -12.35 -10.95
N LYS A 262 -15.39 -12.72 -9.67
CA LYS A 262 -16.62 -12.90 -8.87
C LYS A 262 -17.44 -11.61 -8.81
N GLU A 263 -16.78 -10.47 -8.68
CA GLU A 263 -17.43 -9.15 -8.63
C GLU A 263 -18.02 -8.73 -9.99
N GLU A 264 -17.31 -8.99 -11.10
CA GLU A 264 -17.76 -8.63 -12.45
C GLU A 264 -18.83 -9.56 -13.01
N GLN A 265 -18.70 -10.87 -12.78
CA GLN A 265 -19.55 -11.91 -13.38
C GLN A 265 -19.80 -13.06 -12.39
N PRO A 266 -20.76 -12.91 -11.46
CA PRO A 266 -21.03 -13.91 -10.44
C PRO A 266 -21.59 -15.21 -11.06
N SER A 267 -21.13 -16.36 -10.56
CA SER A 267 -21.60 -17.68 -10.93
C SER A 267 -21.58 -18.59 -9.71
N GLU A 268 -22.61 -19.42 -9.55
CA GLU A 268 -22.71 -20.38 -8.45
C GLU A 268 -21.55 -21.39 -8.47
N ASN A 269 -21.12 -21.84 -9.65
CA ASN A 269 -20.00 -22.76 -9.80
C ASN A 269 -18.66 -22.07 -9.46
N LEU A 270 -18.50 -20.80 -9.83
CA LEU A 270 -17.32 -20.01 -9.44
C LEU A 270 -17.28 -19.80 -7.92
N GLU A 271 -18.43 -19.52 -7.29
CA GLU A 271 -18.54 -19.37 -5.84
C GLU A 271 -18.16 -20.66 -5.11
N LYS A 272 -18.66 -21.82 -5.57
CA LYS A 272 -18.25 -23.13 -5.03
C LYS A 272 -16.76 -23.40 -5.15
N ILE A 273 -16.13 -23.00 -6.27
CA ILE A 273 -14.69 -23.14 -6.48
C ILE A 273 -13.92 -22.23 -5.51
N ILE A 274 -14.34 -20.97 -5.37
CA ILE A 274 -13.74 -20.00 -4.45
C ILE A 274 -13.85 -20.49 -3.00
N ASP A 275 -15.05 -20.88 -2.55
CA ASP A 275 -15.28 -21.38 -1.20
C ASP A 275 -14.47 -22.65 -0.92
N PHE A 276 -14.32 -23.53 -1.92
CA PHE A 276 -13.46 -24.69 -1.80
C PHE A 276 -12.00 -24.29 -1.59
N ILE A 277 -11.46 -23.40 -2.44
CA ILE A 277 -10.08 -22.92 -2.35
C ILE A 277 -9.84 -22.24 -0.99
N ASP A 278 -10.72 -21.33 -0.58
CA ASP A 278 -10.66 -20.60 0.69
C ASP A 278 -10.63 -21.57 1.89
N LEU A 279 -11.52 -22.56 1.89
CA LEU A 279 -11.52 -23.60 2.93
C LEU A 279 -10.24 -24.45 2.92
N GLN A 280 -9.69 -24.76 1.73
CA GLN A 280 -8.40 -25.44 1.65
C GLN A 280 -7.27 -24.57 2.21
N ILE A 281 -7.22 -23.28 1.87
CA ILE A 281 -6.19 -22.34 2.37
C ILE A 281 -6.31 -22.20 3.88
N PHE A 282 -7.50 -21.95 4.42
CA PHE A 282 -7.73 -21.91 5.87
C PHE A 282 -7.23 -23.17 6.58
N SER A 283 -7.41 -24.34 5.96
CA SER A 283 -6.95 -25.61 6.54
C SER A 283 -5.42 -25.77 6.56
N ILE A 284 -4.69 -25.03 5.72
CA ILE A 284 -3.23 -25.09 5.62
C ILE A 284 -2.51 -23.81 6.06
N SER A 285 -3.20 -22.70 6.29
CA SER A 285 -2.62 -21.40 6.62
C SER A 285 -1.81 -21.43 7.91
N ARG A 286 -2.19 -22.31 8.85
CA ARG A 286 -1.45 -22.58 10.09
C ARG A 286 -0.02 -23.12 9.89
N TYR A 287 0.34 -23.48 8.66
CA TYR A 287 1.65 -24.00 8.30
C TYR A 287 2.53 -22.97 7.56
N PHE A 288 2.03 -21.74 7.36
CA PHE A 288 2.71 -20.65 6.66
C PHE A 288 2.62 -19.36 7.48
N ASP A 289 3.65 -19.07 8.27
CA ASP A 289 3.77 -17.79 8.98
C ASP A 289 4.48 -16.72 8.12
N ASP A 290 5.01 -17.13 6.96
CA ASP A 290 5.97 -16.35 6.17
C ASP A 290 5.33 -15.52 5.05
N PHE A 291 4.13 -15.89 4.60
CA PHE A 291 3.35 -15.15 3.60
C PHE A 291 1.87 -15.59 3.64
N ASP A 292 0.97 -14.65 3.33
CA ASP A 292 -0.48 -14.90 3.29
C ASP A 292 -0.86 -15.64 2.00
N LEU A 293 -1.34 -16.87 2.12
CA LEU A 293 -1.76 -17.69 0.99
C LEU A 293 -3.07 -17.20 0.37
N ASP A 294 -3.94 -16.54 1.15
CA ASP A 294 -5.21 -16.02 0.64
C ASP A 294 -4.96 -14.90 -0.38
N ASP A 295 -3.96 -14.06 -0.12
CA ASP A 295 -3.54 -12.98 -1.01
C ASP A 295 -2.98 -13.48 -2.35
N ILE A 296 -2.64 -14.76 -2.50
CA ILE A 296 -2.20 -15.35 -3.77
C ILE A 296 -3.40 -15.63 -4.68
N PHE A 297 -4.42 -16.31 -4.17
CA PHE A 297 -5.57 -16.75 -4.96
C PHE A 297 -6.65 -15.68 -5.10
N PHE A 298 -6.79 -14.85 -4.07
CA PHE A 298 -7.84 -13.84 -3.96
C PHE A 298 -7.25 -12.45 -3.89
N TYR A 299 -6.05 -12.24 -4.45
CA TYR A 299 -5.42 -10.94 -4.55
C TYR A 299 -6.44 -9.90 -5.00
N LYS A 300 -6.85 -9.04 -4.07
CA LYS A 300 -7.72 -7.93 -4.40
C LYS A 300 -6.87 -6.67 -4.41
N THR A 301 -7.02 -5.86 -5.46
CA THR A 301 -6.65 -4.45 -5.40
C THR A 301 -7.64 -3.72 -4.48
N ILE A 302 -7.54 -3.86 -3.15
CA ILE A 302 -8.48 -3.21 -2.22
C ILE A 302 -7.88 -1.95 -1.61
N LYS A 303 -8.68 -0.88 -1.57
CA LYS A 303 -8.75 -0.01 -0.40
C LYS A 303 -9.71 -0.65 0.61
N LYS A 304 -9.22 -1.44 1.57
CA LYS A 304 -10.05 -1.87 2.71
C LYS A 304 -10.29 -0.64 3.59
N THR A 305 -11.51 -0.13 3.62
CA THR A 305 -11.92 0.85 4.64
C THR A 305 -12.07 0.12 5.98
N PRO A 306 -11.29 0.46 7.02
CA PRO A 306 -11.42 -0.20 8.32
C PRO A 306 -12.78 0.07 8.96
N LYS A 307 -13.33 -0.93 9.67
CA LYS A 307 -14.58 -0.78 10.45
C LYS A 307 -14.41 0.33 11.50
N PRO A 308 -15.42 1.19 11.73
CA PRO A 308 -15.32 2.23 12.74
C PRO A 308 -15.27 1.62 14.15
N GLU A 309 -14.17 1.84 14.88
CA GLU A 309 -14.04 1.41 16.28
C GLU A 309 -14.96 2.23 17.21
N SER A 310 -15.45 1.61 18.29
CA SER A 310 -16.27 2.31 19.30
C SER A 310 -15.42 3.18 20.23
N PHE A 311 -16.02 4.18 20.88
CA PHE A 311 -15.31 5.03 21.84
C PHE A 311 -14.79 4.23 23.05
N GLU A 312 -15.56 3.24 23.51
CA GLU A 312 -15.18 2.34 24.59
C GLU A 312 -13.93 1.51 24.24
N GLN A 313 -13.87 0.98 23.02
CA GLN A 313 -12.69 0.26 22.51
C GLN A 313 -11.45 1.15 22.47
N LEU A 314 -11.59 2.40 22.00
CA LEU A 314 -10.47 3.35 21.98
C LEU A 314 -9.96 3.67 23.38
N VAL A 315 -10.86 3.86 24.36
CA VAL A 315 -10.49 4.09 25.76
C VAL A 315 -9.77 2.87 26.35
N LEU A 316 -10.23 1.65 26.06
CA LEU A 316 -9.55 0.43 26.48
C LEU A 316 -8.15 0.29 25.87
N ASN A 317 -7.97 0.73 24.62
CA ASN A 317 -6.71 0.67 23.89
C ASN A 317 -5.63 1.63 24.45
N LEU A 318 -5.98 2.58 25.32
CA LEU A 318 -5.00 3.41 26.03
C LEU A 318 -3.95 2.58 26.79
N LYS A 319 -4.31 1.36 27.25
CA LYS A 319 -3.39 0.43 27.92
C LYS A 319 -2.18 0.04 27.06
N ASN A 320 -2.28 0.19 25.74
CA ASN A 320 -1.22 -0.17 24.80
C ASN A 320 -0.16 0.91 24.67
N ILE A 321 -0.47 2.17 25.02
CA ILE A 321 0.43 3.34 24.87
C ILE A 321 1.85 3.07 25.42
N PRO A 322 2.03 2.51 26.63
CA PRO A 322 3.36 2.25 27.16
C PRO A 322 4.23 1.31 26.31
N ASN A 323 3.62 0.47 25.47
CA ASN A 323 4.30 -0.53 24.65
C ASN A 323 4.55 -0.06 23.20
N ILE A 324 4.04 1.11 22.82
CA ILE A 324 4.17 1.70 21.48
C ILE A 324 4.87 3.06 21.53
N ILE A 325 5.70 3.29 22.56
CA ILE A 325 6.60 4.44 22.61
C ILE A 325 8.00 3.94 22.34
N PHE A 326 8.53 4.26 21.16
CA PHE A 326 9.89 3.94 20.73
C PHE A 326 10.83 5.14 20.91
N ASP A 327 12.13 4.94 20.77
CA ASP A 327 13.09 6.03 20.60
C ASP A 327 13.27 6.39 19.12
N GLU A 328 13.89 7.55 18.85
CA GLU A 328 14.06 8.10 17.51
C GLU A 328 14.85 7.17 16.57
N GLU A 329 15.85 6.46 17.09
CA GLU A 329 16.70 5.56 16.30
C GLU A 329 15.95 4.26 15.97
N SER A 330 15.17 3.74 16.92
CA SER A 330 14.28 2.60 16.69
C SER A 330 13.24 2.90 15.61
N LEU A 331 12.59 4.07 15.66
CA LEU A 331 11.64 4.49 14.62
C LEU A 331 12.33 4.61 13.24
N TYR A 332 13.53 5.19 13.20
CA TYR A 332 14.29 5.32 11.96
C TYR A 332 14.72 3.96 11.36
N LYS A 333 15.03 2.96 12.20
CA LYS A 333 15.37 1.60 11.75
C LYS A 333 14.15 0.83 11.24
N MET A 334 12.98 1.02 11.86
CA MET A 334 11.75 0.35 11.42
C MET A 334 11.35 0.74 10.00
N ILE A 335 11.65 1.96 9.55
CA ILE A 335 11.36 2.43 8.18
C ILE A 335 12.48 2.12 7.17
N ASN A 336 13.69 1.79 7.62
CA ASN A 336 14.87 1.56 6.77
C ASN A 336 15.35 0.10 6.84
N GLN A 337 14.42 -0.86 6.74
CA GLN A 337 14.76 -2.27 6.58
C GLN A 337 15.04 -2.59 5.11
N GLU A 338 16.09 -3.36 4.81
CA GLU A 338 16.30 -3.88 3.46
C GLU A 338 15.14 -4.80 3.06
N SER A 339 14.38 -4.40 2.03
CA SER A 339 13.25 -5.18 1.54
C SER A 339 13.74 -6.44 0.81
N GLU A 340 13.32 -7.62 1.27
CA GLU A 340 13.57 -8.90 0.60
C GLU A 340 12.73 -9.04 -0.69
N LEU A 341 13.22 -9.80 -1.67
CA LEU A 341 12.59 -9.93 -3.00
C LEU A 341 11.14 -10.44 -2.92
N TYR A 342 10.88 -11.45 -2.11
CA TYR A 342 9.53 -12.03 -1.97
C TYR A 342 8.56 -11.11 -1.21
N LYS A 343 9.04 -10.33 -0.21
CA LYS A 343 8.19 -9.36 0.51
C LYS A 343 7.57 -8.34 -0.45
N LYS A 344 8.32 -7.89 -1.47
CA LYS A 344 7.83 -6.97 -2.51
C LYS A 344 6.69 -7.55 -3.38
N LEU A 345 6.48 -8.87 -3.39
CA LEU A 345 5.46 -9.54 -4.21
C LEU A 345 4.15 -9.76 -3.46
N PHE A 346 4.22 -10.13 -2.17
CA PHE A 346 3.07 -10.51 -1.36
C PHE A 346 2.62 -9.45 -0.37
N VAL A 347 3.56 -8.71 0.20
CA VAL A 347 3.23 -7.51 0.95
C VAL A 347 3.09 -6.42 -0.09
N ASN A 348 1.87 -6.28 -0.59
CA ASN A 348 1.50 -5.04 -1.23
C ASN A 348 1.89 -3.89 -0.29
N ASP A 349 2.86 -3.08 -0.66
CA ASP A 349 3.10 -1.75 -0.06
C ASP A 349 1.89 -0.80 -0.22
N ASN A 350 0.74 -1.29 -0.72
CA ASN A 350 -0.56 -0.64 -0.62
C ASN A 350 -1.30 -0.93 0.70
N HIS A 351 -0.81 -1.87 1.51
CA HIS A 351 -1.29 -2.16 2.86
C HIS A 351 -0.16 -1.92 3.86
N ASN A 352 0.11 -0.62 3.97
CA ASN A 352 1.03 0.06 4.86
C ASN A 352 2.50 -0.08 4.51
N ASN A 353 2.99 0.91 3.75
CA ASN A 353 4.38 1.35 3.84
C ASN A 353 4.80 1.33 5.33
N PRO A 354 6.00 0.82 5.71
CA PRO A 354 6.45 0.84 7.10
C PRO A 354 6.20 2.17 7.81
N ILE A 355 6.28 3.27 7.06
CA ILE A 355 5.94 4.62 7.51
C ILE A 355 4.44 4.76 7.87
N GLU A 356 3.53 4.34 6.99
CA GLU A 356 2.09 4.41 7.22
C GLU A 356 1.66 3.56 8.42
N LYS A 357 2.19 2.33 8.55
CA LYS A 357 1.90 1.48 9.70
C LYS A 357 2.34 2.14 11.01
N ILE A 358 3.55 2.67 11.04
CA ILE A 358 4.10 3.37 12.20
C ILE A 358 3.23 4.59 12.55
N ILE A 359 2.76 5.34 11.56
CA ILE A 359 1.88 6.50 11.79
C ILE A 359 0.49 6.05 12.29
N GLU A 360 -0.11 5.04 11.67
CA GLU A 360 -1.42 4.51 12.05
C GLU A 360 -1.44 3.95 13.47
N GLU A 361 -0.42 3.20 13.85
CA GLU A 361 -0.27 2.59 15.17
C GLU A 361 0.33 3.54 16.22
N SER A 362 0.60 4.79 15.86
CA SER A 362 1.25 5.76 16.76
C SER A 362 0.36 6.14 17.97
N PRO A 363 0.97 6.46 19.12
CA PRO A 363 0.24 6.92 20.29
C PRO A 363 -0.50 8.25 20.04
N ALA A 364 0.06 9.13 19.18
CA ALA A 364 -0.59 10.37 18.77
C ALA A 364 -1.87 10.12 17.96
N ASN A 365 -1.88 9.13 17.07
CA ASN A 365 -3.06 8.79 16.28
C ASN A 365 -4.17 8.19 17.16
N LEU A 366 -3.83 7.32 18.12
CA LEU A 366 -4.80 6.80 19.08
C LEU A 366 -5.48 7.93 19.88
N LEU A 367 -4.69 8.89 20.40
CA LEU A 367 -5.24 10.05 21.10
C LEU A 367 -6.09 10.94 20.19
N THR A 368 -5.68 11.13 18.94
CA THR A 368 -6.46 11.89 17.95
C THR A 368 -7.85 11.30 17.76
N ARG A 369 -7.93 9.96 17.63
CA ARG A 369 -9.22 9.26 17.47
C ARG A 369 -10.09 9.39 18.72
N ILE A 370 -9.51 9.29 19.92
CA ILE A 370 -10.21 9.49 21.19
C ILE A 370 -10.74 10.92 21.29
N PHE A 371 -9.89 11.92 21.05
CA PHE A 371 -10.24 13.33 21.23
C PHE A 371 -11.34 13.74 20.24
N ASN A 372 -11.28 13.27 18.99
CA ASN A 372 -12.31 13.55 18.00
C ASN A 372 -13.66 12.93 18.37
N LYS A 373 -13.69 11.65 18.78
CA LYS A 373 -14.95 11.01 19.21
C LYS A 373 -15.53 11.62 20.47
N TYR A 374 -14.66 11.97 21.41
CA TYR A 374 -15.06 12.66 22.63
C TYR A 374 -15.67 14.04 22.33
N PHE A 375 -14.98 14.85 21.52
CA PHE A 375 -15.48 16.16 21.12
C PHE A 375 -16.81 16.06 20.36
N GLN A 376 -16.94 15.10 19.45
CA GLN A 376 -18.21 14.84 18.75
C GLN A 376 -19.36 14.55 19.74
N ALA A 377 -19.13 13.67 20.71
CA ALA A 377 -20.13 13.38 21.75
C ALA A 377 -20.48 14.64 22.57
N LEU A 378 -19.50 15.47 22.94
CA LEU A 378 -19.76 16.72 23.66
C LEU A 378 -20.60 17.71 22.85
N LEU A 379 -20.41 17.78 21.53
CA LEU A 379 -21.19 18.67 20.65
C LEU A 379 -22.68 18.30 20.62
N GLU A 380 -23.00 17.01 20.74
CA GLU A 380 -24.38 16.52 20.76
C GLU A 380 -25.15 17.01 21.99
N ILE A 381 -24.47 17.20 23.13
CA ILE A 381 -25.06 17.58 24.42
C ILE A 381 -24.59 18.97 24.93
N ALA A 382 -24.04 19.80 24.04
CA ALA A 382 -23.38 21.07 24.41
C ALA A 382 -24.32 22.04 25.16
N THR A 383 -25.60 22.09 24.81
CA THR A 383 -26.59 22.98 25.47
C THR A 383 -26.78 22.61 26.94
N SER A 384 -26.98 21.32 27.21
CA SER A 384 -27.18 20.78 28.56
C SER A 384 -25.94 20.92 29.42
N ILE A 385 -24.75 20.74 28.85
CA ILE A 385 -23.48 21.00 29.54
C ILE A 385 -23.37 22.47 29.96
N ASN A 386 -23.61 23.41 29.04
CA ASN A 386 -23.51 24.84 29.33
C ASN A 386 -24.53 25.31 30.38
N LEU A 387 -25.75 24.76 30.36
CA LEU A 387 -26.74 25.01 31.41
C LEU A 387 -26.32 24.43 32.76
N ALA A 388 -25.80 23.20 32.80
CA ALA A 388 -25.29 22.60 34.02
C ALA A 388 -24.10 23.39 34.60
N LEU A 389 -23.22 23.93 33.74
CA LEU A 389 -22.14 24.83 34.15
C LEU A 389 -22.68 26.15 34.74
N PHE A 390 -23.73 26.73 34.14
CA PHE A 390 -24.36 27.94 34.65
C PHE A 390 -25.03 27.71 36.01
N ASP A 391 -25.73 26.59 36.17
CA ASP A 391 -26.43 26.20 37.39
C ASP A 391 -25.46 25.65 38.46
N LYS A 392 -24.17 25.49 38.15
CA LYS A 392 -23.12 24.92 39.02
C LYS A 392 -23.44 23.48 39.47
N ASP A 393 -24.03 22.68 38.58
CA ASP A 393 -24.33 21.26 38.79
C ASP A 393 -23.04 20.42 38.64
N PHE A 394 -22.19 20.47 39.67
CA PHE A 394 -20.88 19.83 39.66
C PHE A 394 -20.95 18.31 39.59
N GLU A 395 -22.00 17.68 40.12
CA GLU A 395 -22.16 16.22 40.07
C GLU A 395 -22.27 15.72 38.63
N LEU A 396 -22.93 16.48 37.76
CA LEU A 396 -23.04 16.14 36.34
C LEU A 396 -21.76 16.37 35.56
N ILE A 397 -21.05 17.47 35.86
CA ILE A 397 -19.89 17.92 35.09
C ILE A 397 -18.59 17.24 35.54
N TYR A 398 -18.45 16.88 36.82
CA TYR A 398 -17.22 16.36 37.40
C TYR A 398 -16.59 15.18 36.63
N PRO A 399 -17.34 14.16 36.18
CA PRO A 399 -16.74 13.04 35.43
C PRO A 399 -16.08 13.45 34.11
N PHE A 400 -16.58 14.50 33.46
CA PHE A 400 -15.97 15.04 32.24
C PHE A 400 -14.64 15.72 32.55
N VAL A 401 -14.61 16.57 33.60
CA VAL A 401 -13.41 17.31 34.01
C VAL A 401 -12.29 16.37 34.45
N GLU A 402 -12.58 15.35 35.26
CA GLU A 402 -11.57 14.36 35.68
C GLU A 402 -11.08 13.50 34.50
N PHE A 403 -11.96 13.11 33.57
CA PHE A 403 -11.56 12.39 32.37
C PHE A 403 -10.61 13.22 31.49
N GLU A 404 -10.93 14.49 31.24
CA GLU A 404 -10.11 15.41 30.46
C GLU A 404 -8.73 15.66 31.09
N LYS A 405 -8.68 15.83 32.41
CA LYS A 405 -7.45 16.03 33.18
C LYS A 405 -6.46 14.89 32.96
N HIS A 406 -6.90 13.64 33.05
CA HIS A 406 -6.02 12.49 32.85
C HIS A 406 -5.62 12.29 31.39
N LEU A 407 -6.50 12.56 30.42
CA LEU A 407 -6.13 12.56 28.99
C LEU A 407 -5.08 13.62 28.66
N LYS A 408 -5.18 14.83 29.24
CA LYS A 408 -4.16 15.89 29.08
C LYS A 408 -2.80 15.44 29.62
N ILE A 409 -2.76 14.74 30.76
CA ILE A 409 -1.51 14.18 31.31
C ILE A 409 -0.91 13.15 30.35
N ILE A 410 -1.71 12.24 29.79
CA ILE A 410 -1.23 11.24 28.82
C ILE A 410 -0.64 11.92 27.58
N ALA A 411 -1.32 12.91 27.02
CA ALA A 411 -0.84 13.67 25.86
C ALA A 411 0.49 14.40 26.14
N MET A 412 0.62 15.02 27.31
CA MET A 412 1.87 15.69 27.72
C MET A 412 3.03 14.70 27.86
N GLU A 413 2.80 13.51 28.42
CA GLU A 413 3.85 12.51 28.57
C GLU A 413 4.27 11.90 27.24
N ILE A 414 3.36 11.67 26.28
CA ILE A 414 3.71 11.23 24.92
C ILE A 414 4.60 12.27 24.23
N ALA A 415 4.31 13.56 24.42
CA ALA A 415 5.11 14.65 23.85
C ALA A 415 6.55 14.71 24.41
N ASN A 416 6.82 14.09 25.57
CA ASN A 416 8.17 13.98 26.15
C ASN A 416 9.06 12.94 25.44
N LYS A 417 8.53 12.20 24.47
CA LYS A 417 9.25 11.23 23.63
C LYS A 417 10.04 10.21 24.48
N SER A 418 11.35 10.13 24.31
CA SER A 418 12.26 9.20 25.00
C SER A 418 12.37 9.43 26.52
N ASN A 419 11.93 10.58 27.04
CA ASN A 419 12.00 10.91 28.46
C ASN A 419 10.66 10.75 29.19
N PHE A 420 9.70 9.99 28.62
CA PHE A 420 8.38 9.85 29.21
C PHE A 420 8.39 9.03 30.52
N ASN A 421 7.52 9.39 31.47
CA ASN A 421 7.39 8.65 32.72
C ASN A 421 6.30 7.56 32.62
N ARG A 422 6.74 6.30 32.46
CA ARG A 422 5.85 5.14 32.34
C ARG A 422 4.85 5.01 33.50
N GLN A 423 5.30 5.16 34.74
CA GLN A 423 4.43 5.03 35.92
C GLN A 423 3.34 6.12 35.95
N LYS A 424 3.67 7.34 35.51
CA LYS A 424 2.73 8.46 35.45
C LYS A 424 1.67 8.27 34.35
N ILE A 425 2.06 7.70 33.21
CA ILE A 425 1.12 7.30 32.14
C ILE A 425 0.19 6.20 32.65
N GLU A 426 0.73 5.12 33.20
CA GLU A 426 -0.05 3.97 33.69
C GLU A 426 -1.06 4.39 34.77
N LYS A 427 -0.66 5.27 35.69
CA LYS A 427 -1.56 5.85 36.68
C LYS A 427 -2.71 6.63 36.04
N SER A 428 -2.42 7.48 35.06
CA SER A 428 -3.46 8.27 34.38
C SER A 428 -4.40 7.39 33.56
N ILE A 429 -3.90 6.36 32.88
CA ILE A 429 -4.74 5.39 32.14
C ILE A 429 -5.72 4.70 33.10
N LYS A 430 -5.25 4.28 34.29
CA LYS A 430 -6.10 3.64 35.30
C LYS A 430 -7.22 4.56 35.77
N GLU A 431 -6.94 5.84 36.01
CA GLU A 431 -7.96 6.81 36.42
C GLU A 431 -8.95 7.13 35.28
N VAL A 432 -8.50 7.14 34.02
CA VAL A 432 -9.39 7.24 32.84
C VAL A 432 -10.38 6.07 32.83
N HIS A 433 -9.90 4.83 32.98
CA HIS A 433 -10.77 3.65 33.00
C HIS A 433 -11.75 3.67 34.16
N LYS A 434 -11.31 4.10 35.35
CA LYS A 434 -12.17 4.23 36.53
C LYS A 434 -13.28 5.27 36.34
N THR A 435 -12.94 6.40 35.73
CA THR A 435 -13.89 7.52 35.53
C THR A 435 -14.85 7.26 34.37
N TYR A 436 -14.50 6.39 33.42
CA TYR A 436 -15.27 6.14 32.20
C TYR A 436 -16.73 5.70 32.44
N HIS A 437 -16.99 4.85 33.45
CA HIS A 437 -18.36 4.40 33.75
C HIS A 437 -19.25 5.57 34.21
N LEU A 438 -18.72 6.45 35.05
CA LEU A 438 -19.42 7.65 35.52
C LEU A 438 -19.64 8.64 34.37
N LEU A 439 -18.63 8.82 33.51
CA LEU A 439 -18.73 9.63 32.30
C LEU A 439 -19.89 9.15 31.39
N LYS A 440 -19.96 7.84 31.13
CA LYS A 440 -21.00 7.23 30.28
C LYS A 440 -22.40 7.41 30.88
N SER A 441 -22.55 7.22 32.19
CA SER A 441 -23.82 7.43 32.88
C SER A 441 -24.28 8.89 32.80
N ASN A 442 -23.38 9.83 33.10
CA ASN A 442 -23.70 11.25 33.09
C ASN A 442 -23.96 11.79 31.67
N TYR A 443 -23.27 11.23 30.67
CA TYR A 443 -23.57 11.50 29.26
C TYR A 443 -25.02 11.18 28.94
N SER A 444 -25.51 9.98 29.26
CA SER A 444 -26.91 9.59 28.99
C SER A 444 -27.92 10.48 29.72
N LEU A 445 -27.61 10.94 30.93
CA LEU A 445 -28.46 11.90 31.65
C LEU A 445 -28.53 13.25 30.95
N LEU A 446 -27.38 13.77 30.50
CA LEU A 446 -27.30 15.04 29.77
C LEU A 446 -27.95 14.95 28.39
N GLU A 447 -27.82 13.81 27.71
CA GLU A 447 -28.47 13.54 26.42
C GLU A 447 -30.01 13.54 26.56
N ALA A 448 -30.54 12.87 27.58
CA ALA A 448 -31.98 12.91 27.86
C ALA A 448 -32.47 14.33 28.19
N ARG A 449 -31.68 15.11 28.94
CA ARG A 449 -31.96 16.54 29.20
C ARG A 449 -31.93 17.36 27.92
N GLU A 450 -30.96 17.13 27.05
CA GLU A 450 -30.80 17.81 25.76
C GLU A 450 -32.03 17.62 24.88
N GLN A 451 -32.50 16.37 24.73
CA GLN A 451 -33.69 16.06 23.95
C GLN A 451 -34.94 16.76 24.49
N LYS A 452 -35.08 16.83 25.82
CA LYS A 452 -36.19 17.54 26.46
C LYS A 452 -36.11 19.05 26.19
N ILE A 453 -34.92 19.65 26.34
CA ILE A 453 -34.66 21.06 26.04
C ILE A 453 -35.01 21.40 24.59
N ILE A 454 -34.60 20.56 23.65
CA ILE A 454 -34.90 20.73 22.21
C ILE A 454 -36.41 20.65 21.96
N LYS A 455 -37.08 19.61 22.46
CA LYS A 455 -38.52 19.38 22.23
C LYS A 455 -39.38 20.52 22.79
N GLU A 456 -39.04 21.00 23.98
CA GLU A 456 -39.80 22.04 24.67
C GLU A 456 -39.31 23.46 24.31
N LYS A 457 -38.23 23.59 23.53
CA LYS A 457 -37.57 24.88 23.21
C LYS A 457 -37.25 25.69 24.47
N ASN A 458 -36.92 25.00 25.57
CA ASN A 458 -36.72 25.55 26.90
C ASN A 458 -35.27 26.03 27.14
N GLY A 459 -35.03 26.86 28.17
CA GLY A 459 -33.68 27.26 28.60
C GLY A 459 -33.06 28.46 27.87
N ILE A 460 -33.79 29.11 26.96
CA ILE A 460 -33.34 30.26 26.14
C ILE A 460 -32.82 31.41 27.01
N GLU A 461 -33.58 31.82 28.03
CA GLU A 461 -33.21 32.94 28.91
C GLU A 461 -31.93 32.65 29.71
N LYS A 462 -31.82 31.44 30.28
CA LYS A 462 -30.62 31.01 31.03
C LYS A 462 -29.39 30.96 30.13
N LEU A 463 -29.51 30.42 28.91
CA LEU A 463 -28.41 30.39 27.94
C LEU A 463 -27.97 31.79 27.53
N SER A 464 -28.91 32.71 27.33
CA SER A 464 -28.59 34.11 27.00
C SER A 464 -27.78 34.77 28.12
N LEU A 465 -28.21 34.58 29.38
CA LEU A 465 -27.48 35.06 30.55
C LEU A 465 -26.10 34.41 30.70
N PHE A 466 -25.96 33.13 30.35
CA PHE A 466 -24.67 32.45 30.41
C PHE A 466 -23.71 32.98 29.34
N ILE A 467 -24.19 33.21 28.12
CA ILE A 467 -23.39 33.75 27.01
C ILE A 467 -22.91 35.17 27.26
N ASP A 468 -23.66 35.97 27.99
CA ASP A 468 -23.20 37.31 28.41
C ASP A 468 -22.10 37.26 29.47
N LYS A 469 -22.04 36.18 30.26
CA LYS A 469 -21.07 36.02 31.34
C LYS A 469 -19.80 35.31 30.91
N LYS A 470 -19.90 34.35 29.98
CA LYS A 470 -18.77 33.51 29.55
C LYS A 470 -18.14 34.08 28.28
N ASN A 471 -16.82 34.24 28.28
CA ASN A 471 -16.07 34.57 27.07
C ASN A 471 -15.86 33.30 26.22
N PHE A 472 -16.63 33.16 25.14
CA PHE A 472 -16.48 32.04 24.20
C PHE A 472 -15.35 32.34 23.21
N LEU A 473 -14.32 31.49 23.22
CA LEU A 473 -13.28 31.50 22.20
C LEU A 473 -13.80 30.88 20.90
N THR A 474 -13.25 31.30 19.76
CA THR A 474 -13.54 30.64 18.48
C THR A 474 -12.81 29.31 18.39
N TYR A 475 -13.34 28.38 17.58
CA TYR A 475 -12.70 27.08 17.33
C TYR A 475 -11.24 27.24 16.86
N LYS A 476 -10.97 28.24 16.01
CA LYS A 476 -9.62 28.57 15.55
C LYS A 476 -8.71 28.99 16.70
N GLN A 477 -9.17 29.86 17.60
CA GLN A 477 -8.40 30.31 18.77
C GLN A 477 -8.07 29.14 19.71
N ILE A 478 -9.04 28.26 19.94
CA ILE A 478 -8.84 27.05 20.76
C ILE A 478 -7.76 26.16 20.11
N LYS A 479 -7.79 26.00 18.79
CA LYS A 479 -6.81 25.18 18.06
C LYS A 479 -5.41 25.81 17.98
N THR A 480 -5.28 27.13 17.95
CA THR A 480 -3.99 27.84 17.76
C THR A 480 -3.30 28.27 19.06
N SER A 481 -3.95 28.17 20.21
CA SER A 481 -3.43 28.59 21.53
C SER A 481 -2.28 27.71 22.09
N ILE A 482 -1.88 26.65 21.38
CA ILE A 482 -0.75 25.78 21.76
C ILE A 482 0.56 26.37 21.22
N PRO A 483 1.67 26.35 21.99
CA PRO A 483 2.96 26.84 21.52
C PRO A 483 3.35 26.21 20.19
N ASN A 484 3.46 27.04 19.15
CA ASN A 484 4.07 26.66 17.89
C ASN A 484 5.50 26.18 18.17
N ASN A 485 5.74 24.87 18.06
CA ASN A 485 7.09 24.38 17.78
C ASN A 485 7.59 25.15 16.56
N LYS A 486 8.72 25.86 16.70
CA LYS A 486 9.39 26.51 15.57
C LYS A 486 9.59 25.43 14.49
N GLY A 487 8.78 25.50 13.43
CA GLY A 487 8.83 24.52 12.36
C GLY A 487 10.23 24.51 11.74
N VAL A 488 10.75 23.32 11.46
CA VAL A 488 11.91 23.18 10.59
C VAL A 488 11.45 23.54 9.19
N ASN A 489 12.20 24.44 8.52
CA ASN A 489 11.95 24.74 7.12
C ASN A 489 12.44 23.53 6.28
N ILE A 490 11.48 22.69 5.88
CA ILE A 490 11.71 21.45 5.11
C ILE A 490 12.48 21.77 3.83
N ASP A 491 12.07 22.83 3.11
CA ASP A 491 12.70 23.25 1.86
C ASP A 491 14.19 23.60 2.06
N LYS A 492 14.52 24.26 3.17
CA LYS A 492 15.91 24.59 3.52
C LYS A 492 16.75 23.34 3.80
N HIS A 493 16.17 22.29 4.38
CA HIS A 493 16.87 21.01 4.58
C HIS A 493 17.05 20.25 3.27
N LEU A 494 16.02 20.19 2.41
CA LEU A 494 16.08 19.57 1.10
C LEU A 494 17.12 20.24 0.19
N VAL A 495 17.18 21.58 0.17
CA VAL A 495 18.21 22.33 -0.58
C VAL A 495 19.62 21.98 -0.12
N LYS A 496 19.84 21.79 1.19
CA LYS A 496 21.15 21.38 1.73
C LYS A 496 21.51 19.94 1.34
N ILE A 497 20.56 19.01 1.39
CA ILE A 497 20.76 17.61 0.98
C ILE A 497 21.16 17.57 -0.51
N ASN A 498 20.37 18.24 -1.37
CA ASN A 498 20.65 18.30 -2.81
C ASN A 498 22.01 18.94 -3.11
N LYS A 499 22.37 20.02 -2.41
CA LYS A 499 23.70 20.65 -2.54
C LYS A 499 24.84 19.67 -2.19
N ASN A 500 24.69 18.85 -1.14
CA ASN A 500 25.70 17.87 -0.77
C ASN A 500 25.80 16.71 -1.78
N ILE A 501 24.67 16.28 -2.35
CA ILE A 501 24.63 15.29 -3.44
C ILE A 501 25.35 15.83 -4.68
N SER A 502 25.05 17.07 -5.09
CA SER A 502 25.71 17.72 -6.25
C SER A 502 27.21 17.89 -6.05
N ASN A 503 27.68 17.96 -4.80
CA ASN A 503 29.09 18.04 -4.45
C ASN A 503 29.74 16.67 -4.15
N SER A 504 29.06 15.56 -4.46
CA SER A 504 29.51 14.18 -4.21
C SER A 504 29.84 13.86 -2.74
N ASN A 505 29.33 14.65 -1.79
CA ASN A 505 29.49 14.42 -0.35
C ASN A 505 28.34 13.57 0.20
N TYR A 506 28.29 12.30 -0.22
CA TYR A 506 27.19 11.39 0.07
C TYR A 506 27.03 11.09 1.56
N ALA A 507 28.12 10.99 2.33
CA ALA A 507 28.06 10.76 3.77
C ALA A 507 27.29 11.88 4.49
N THR A 508 27.62 13.14 4.18
CA THR A 508 26.93 14.30 4.77
C THR A 508 25.50 14.46 4.24
N ALA A 509 25.23 14.07 3.00
CA ALA A 509 23.87 14.04 2.45
C ALA A 509 22.99 13.02 3.19
N THR A 510 23.49 11.81 3.42
CA THR A 510 22.80 10.74 4.16
C THR A 510 22.52 11.14 5.60
N GLU A 511 23.48 11.73 6.30
CA GLU A 511 23.30 12.23 7.66
C GLU A 511 22.20 13.30 7.74
N LYS A 512 22.20 14.26 6.80
CA LYS A 512 21.18 15.31 6.73
C LYS A 512 19.80 14.79 6.34
N ALA A 513 19.73 13.75 5.51
CA ALA A 513 18.49 13.05 5.19
C ALA A 513 17.95 12.32 6.42
N LYS A 514 18.80 11.61 7.17
CA LYS A 514 18.44 10.96 8.44
C LYS A 514 17.88 11.97 9.46
N GLU A 515 18.53 13.12 9.63
CA GLU A 515 18.04 14.20 10.50
C GLU A 515 16.62 14.67 10.11
N LEU A 516 16.37 14.91 8.82
CA LEU A 516 15.07 15.34 8.33
C LEU A 516 14.01 14.26 8.53
N THR A 517 14.34 13.00 8.26
CA THR A 517 13.44 11.86 8.44
C THR A 517 13.05 11.69 9.90
N ILE A 518 14.01 11.73 10.84
CA ILE A 518 13.74 11.66 12.29
C ILE A 518 12.83 12.82 12.73
N PHE A 519 13.06 14.03 12.23
CA PHE A 519 12.20 15.17 12.54
C PHE A 519 10.76 14.96 12.07
N LEU A 520 10.55 14.49 10.84
CA LEU A 520 9.23 14.25 10.29
C LEU A 520 8.50 13.10 11.01
N LEU A 521 9.21 12.00 11.29
CA LEU A 521 8.67 10.89 12.09
C LEU A 521 8.24 11.37 13.47
N ASN A 522 9.05 12.19 14.14
CA ASN A 522 8.70 12.75 15.44
C ASN A 522 7.42 13.59 15.41
N GLN A 523 7.23 14.40 14.36
CA GLN A 523 6.02 15.19 14.18
C GLN A 523 4.80 14.30 13.96
N ALA A 524 4.92 13.21 13.22
CA ALA A 524 3.82 12.30 12.97
C ALA A 524 3.49 11.42 14.19
N TYR A 525 4.51 10.95 14.91
CA TYR A 525 4.39 9.90 15.93
C TYR A 525 4.04 10.41 17.33
N TYR A 526 4.52 11.61 17.72
CA TYR A 526 4.35 12.13 19.09
C TYR A 526 3.46 13.38 19.18
N LYS A 527 3.11 14.01 18.06
CA LYS A 527 2.34 15.26 18.08
C LYS A 527 0.86 14.98 18.34
N CYS A 528 0.46 15.13 19.59
CA CYS A 528 -0.92 14.98 20.00
C CYS A 528 -1.75 16.23 19.65
N PRO A 529 -3.02 16.10 19.23
CA PRO A 529 -3.91 17.23 19.03
C PRO A 529 -4.36 17.85 20.36
N SER A 530 -4.92 19.05 20.31
CA SER A 530 -5.55 19.69 21.47
C SER A 530 -6.82 18.95 21.87
N LEU A 531 -6.99 18.66 23.17
CA LEU A 531 -8.26 18.20 23.72
C LEU A 531 -9.20 19.40 23.90
N ILE A 532 -10.34 19.39 23.21
CA ILE A 532 -11.42 20.37 23.41
C ILE A 532 -12.35 19.81 24.49
N GLY A 533 -12.39 20.50 25.64
CA GLY A 533 -13.13 20.05 26.81
C GLY A 533 -14.46 20.78 27.01
N VAL A 534 -15.16 20.46 28.10
CA VAL A 534 -16.48 21.00 28.47
C VAL A 534 -16.50 22.53 28.61
N TYR A 535 -15.37 23.14 28.93
CA TYR A 535 -15.25 24.60 29.05
C TYR A 535 -15.10 25.31 27.70
N ASP A 536 -14.70 24.59 26.65
CA ASP A 536 -14.35 25.12 25.33
C ASP A 536 -15.43 24.84 24.27
N LEU A 537 -16.61 24.36 24.69
CA LEU A 537 -17.72 24.01 23.79
C LEU A 537 -18.41 25.24 23.17
N PRO A 538 -19.07 25.06 22.00
CA PRO A 538 -19.94 26.08 21.45
C PRO A 538 -21.07 26.46 22.44
N PRO A 539 -21.71 27.62 22.25
CA PRO A 539 -22.83 28.06 23.08
C PRO A 539 -23.96 27.04 23.24
N PHE A 540 -24.27 26.26 22.20
CA PHE A 540 -25.28 25.19 22.28
C PHE A 540 -25.10 24.16 21.16
N SER A 541 -25.85 23.04 21.23
CA SER A 541 -25.77 21.95 20.26
C SER A 541 -26.37 22.35 18.90
N ASN A 542 -25.93 21.66 17.85
CA ASN A 542 -26.46 21.90 16.50
C ASN A 542 -27.96 21.59 16.39
N ASN A 543 -28.43 20.54 17.07
CA ASN A 543 -29.85 20.18 17.05
C ASN A 543 -30.72 21.25 17.73
N TYR A 544 -30.22 21.85 18.82
CA TYR A 544 -30.89 22.98 19.45
C TYR A 544 -30.85 24.24 18.57
N PHE A 545 -29.73 24.50 17.89
CA PHE A 545 -29.64 25.57 16.89
C PHE A 545 -30.71 25.43 15.80
N LEU A 546 -30.87 24.22 15.24
CA LEU A 546 -31.89 23.95 14.22
C LEU A 546 -33.31 24.19 14.75
N ALA A 547 -33.61 23.75 15.97
CA ALA A 547 -34.91 23.98 16.59
C ALA A 547 -35.22 25.47 16.85
N LEU A 548 -34.20 26.27 17.15
CA LEU A 548 -34.32 27.73 17.32
C LEU A 548 -34.35 28.49 15.98
N LYS A 549 -33.82 27.90 14.91
CA LYS A 549 -33.76 28.51 13.56
C LYS A 549 -35.16 28.77 12.98
N GLU A 550 -36.13 27.94 13.34
CA GLU A 550 -37.53 28.06 12.93
C GLU A 550 -38.28 29.24 13.58
N ILE A 551 -37.73 29.81 14.65
CA ILE A 551 -38.33 30.95 15.35
C ILE A 551 -37.78 32.23 14.74
N THR A 552 -38.66 32.99 14.09
CA THR A 552 -38.42 34.38 13.65
C THR A 552 -38.94 35.35 14.72
N ASP A 553 -38.39 36.57 14.75
CA ASP A 553 -38.88 37.68 15.60
C ASP A 553 -38.58 37.59 17.12
N SER A 554 -37.38 37.13 17.50
CA SER A 554 -36.92 37.18 18.89
C SER A 554 -35.46 37.66 19.02
N PRO A 555 -35.22 38.88 19.54
CA PRO A 555 -33.87 39.44 19.70
C PRO A 555 -32.94 38.58 20.56
N ILE A 556 -33.50 37.89 21.56
CA ILE A 556 -32.74 36.98 22.44
C ILE A 556 -32.24 35.78 21.64
N ILE A 557 -33.10 35.21 20.79
CA ILE A 557 -32.75 34.05 19.97
C ILE A 557 -31.75 34.43 18.87
N ASP A 558 -31.91 35.61 18.25
CA ASP A 558 -30.96 36.07 17.22
C ASP A 558 -29.57 36.31 17.79
N LYS A 559 -29.47 36.81 19.02
CA LYS A 559 -28.21 36.91 19.75
C LYS A 559 -27.57 35.53 20.00
N LEU A 560 -28.37 34.52 20.37
CA LEU A 560 -27.89 33.14 20.53
C LEU A 560 -27.32 32.61 19.21
N LYS A 561 -28.07 32.75 18.11
CA LYS A 561 -27.65 32.32 16.76
C LYS A 561 -26.33 32.97 16.34
N ASN A 562 -26.22 34.29 16.47
CA ASN A 562 -25.00 35.03 16.12
C ASN A 562 -23.76 34.55 16.89
N LYS A 563 -23.92 34.19 18.17
CA LYS A 563 -22.82 33.66 18.99
C LYS A 563 -22.42 32.25 18.61
N GLN A 564 -23.38 31.40 18.23
CA GLN A 564 -23.11 30.08 17.68
C GLN A 564 -22.33 30.17 16.37
N GLU A 565 -22.73 31.06 15.47
CA GLU A 565 -22.04 31.29 14.20
C GLU A 565 -20.62 31.85 14.41
N ALA A 566 -20.45 32.78 15.35
CA ALA A 566 -19.15 33.33 15.69
C ALA A 566 -18.15 32.27 16.21
N TYR A 567 -18.62 31.26 16.95
CA TYR A 567 -17.76 30.16 17.42
C TYR A 567 -17.09 29.41 16.26
N TRP A 568 -17.82 29.21 15.15
CA TRP A 568 -17.34 28.49 13.96
C TRP A 568 -16.66 29.39 12.92
N SER A 569 -16.66 30.71 13.11
CA SER A 569 -15.99 31.64 12.19
C SER A 569 -14.47 31.41 12.14
N VAL A 570 -13.94 31.33 10.91
CA VAL A 570 -12.53 31.00 10.60
C VAL A 570 -11.68 32.25 10.42
#